data_AF-A0A3N6AD98-F1
#
_entry.id   AF-A0A3N6AD98-F1
#
_cell.length_a   1.000
_cell.length_b   1.000
_cell.length_c   1.000
_cell.angle_alpha   90.00
_cell.angle_beta   90.00
_cell.angle_gamma   90.00
#
_symmetry.space_group_name_H-M   'P 1'
#
loop_
_entity.id
_entity.type
_entity.pdbx_description
1 polymer ?
#
loop_
_entity_poly.entity_id
_entity_poly.type
_entity_poly.pdbx_seq_one_letter_code
_entity_poly.pdbx_strand_id
1 'polypeptide(L)'
;MALPAKIDIHGTVAVVGGGNTAIDCARTALRLGVREVKLLYRRTRTEMPANDSEIQDAIEEGVKMEFLVAPTKIVTDAAGRVAALECQRMELGEPDASGRRSPKPVRGSEYTEPVDFVLAAIGQGTTVTDLVDGKVPDFLPSGEALGLTRWQTVQVNEKTFETTVKGVFSGGDVVTGAATAIEAIAAGRKAAYAIDTYLVEGVARPEPQEFLSRKDTFAKVSVNDLRSQVSKPKRIMPLIPVGERVKGFAEVELGYSSEDLAEEATRCLECGCVALFDCDLRKYATEYGVGVTKFLGEARQHQRDISHPLIELDQNKCILCARCVRICSDVVGVSAYGFINRGFNTVVAPALGDSLLDTDCVSCGLCIGTCPTGAIAEKLPLAKPGPWVTESTASVCHYCGVGCRINYEAYGDTLVKVSRSEANEVTFGNHCRKGRFGFNYVHAKDRLVGGKVRQGGVLRDVAVDEAIAQAAARLKDVSLRYAGREIAVFVSP
;
A
#
# COMPACT_ATOMS: atom_id res chain seq x y z
N MET A 1 -21.05 -25.68 -8.01
CA MET A 1 -22.10 -26.16 -8.93
C MET A 1 -22.77 -24.94 -9.55
N ALA A 2 -22.45 -24.62 -10.81
CA ALA A 2 -23.17 -23.55 -11.54
C ALA A 2 -24.55 -24.09 -11.91
N LEU A 3 -25.60 -23.28 -11.73
CA LEU A 3 -26.95 -23.67 -12.13
C LEU A 3 -26.97 -23.91 -13.65
N PRO A 4 -27.49 -25.06 -14.12
CA PRO A 4 -27.46 -25.44 -15.54
C PRO A 4 -28.35 -24.57 -16.44
N ALA A 5 -29.17 -23.68 -15.87
CA ALA A 5 -30.03 -22.77 -16.59
C ALA A 5 -30.16 -21.43 -15.86
N LYS A 6 -30.47 -20.37 -16.61
CA LYS A 6 -30.80 -19.04 -16.06
C LYS A 6 -32.10 -19.16 -15.27
N ILE A 7 -32.08 -18.77 -13.99
CA ILE A 7 -33.26 -18.76 -13.13
C ILE A 7 -33.74 -17.32 -12.98
N ASP A 8 -34.98 -17.05 -13.37
CA ASP A 8 -35.64 -15.76 -13.15
C ASP A 8 -36.26 -15.73 -11.74
N ILE A 9 -35.53 -15.12 -10.80
CA ILE A 9 -36.00 -14.92 -9.43
C ILE A 9 -37.11 -13.87 -9.39
N HIS A 10 -38.06 -14.05 -8.47
CA HIS A 10 -39.22 -13.16 -8.31
C HIS A 10 -39.76 -13.23 -6.88
N GLY A 11 -40.77 -12.41 -6.58
CA GLY A 11 -41.45 -12.47 -5.28
C GLY A 11 -40.58 -12.04 -4.10
N THR A 12 -40.65 -12.77 -2.99
CA THR A 12 -39.82 -12.57 -1.80
C THR A 12 -38.64 -13.54 -1.79
N VAL A 13 -37.43 -13.00 -1.67
CA VAL A 13 -36.17 -13.78 -1.59
C VAL A 13 -35.61 -13.71 -0.17
N ALA A 14 -35.36 -14.88 0.44
CA ALA A 14 -34.59 -14.98 1.67
C ALA A 14 -33.11 -15.27 1.37
N VAL A 15 -32.20 -14.45 1.90
CA VAL A 15 -30.76 -14.66 1.84
C VAL A 15 -30.26 -15.05 3.22
N VAL A 16 -29.65 -16.22 3.34
CA VAL A 16 -29.15 -16.75 4.60
C VAL A 16 -27.65 -16.51 4.67
N GLY A 17 -27.19 -15.62 5.55
CA GLY A 17 -25.78 -15.29 5.68
C GLY A 17 -25.54 -13.91 6.29
N GLY A 18 -24.27 -13.52 6.44
CA GLY A 18 -23.91 -12.19 6.94
C GLY A 18 -22.54 -11.69 6.48
N GLY A 19 -21.89 -12.38 5.54
CA GLY A 19 -20.67 -11.90 4.89
C GLY A 19 -20.97 -11.08 3.65
N ASN A 20 -19.93 -10.53 3.01
CA ASN A 20 -20.07 -9.72 1.79
C ASN A 20 -20.85 -10.46 0.70
N THR A 21 -20.61 -11.78 0.52
CA THR A 21 -21.40 -12.60 -0.41
C THR A 21 -22.91 -12.59 -0.13
N ALA A 22 -23.32 -12.53 1.13
CA ALA A 22 -24.75 -12.44 1.48
C ALA A 22 -25.32 -11.06 1.13
N ILE A 23 -24.54 -9.99 1.33
CA ILE A 23 -24.90 -8.64 0.91
C ILE A 23 -25.01 -8.55 -0.61
N ASP A 24 -24.04 -9.11 -1.34
CA ASP A 24 -24.05 -9.17 -2.80
C ASP A 24 -25.27 -9.91 -3.34
N CYS A 25 -25.58 -11.09 -2.78
CA CYS A 25 -26.78 -11.84 -3.13
C CYS A 25 -28.05 -11.01 -2.89
N ALA A 26 -28.12 -10.29 -1.76
CA ALA A 26 -29.30 -9.50 -1.41
C ALA A 26 -29.49 -8.30 -2.34
N ARG A 27 -28.44 -7.51 -2.58
CA ARG A 27 -28.48 -6.35 -3.48
C ARG A 27 -28.69 -6.76 -4.93
N THR A 28 -28.07 -7.85 -5.36
CA THR A 28 -28.29 -8.43 -6.70
C THR A 28 -29.74 -8.88 -6.88
N ALA A 29 -30.33 -9.51 -5.86
CA ALA A 29 -31.72 -9.90 -5.93
C ALA A 29 -32.66 -8.69 -6.12
N LEU A 30 -32.42 -7.59 -5.40
CA LEU A 30 -33.16 -6.34 -5.62
C LEU A 30 -33.01 -5.81 -7.04
N ARG A 31 -31.79 -5.79 -7.59
CA ARG A 31 -31.49 -5.33 -8.96
C ARG A 31 -32.17 -6.16 -10.04
N LEU A 32 -32.47 -7.43 -9.75
CA LEU A 32 -33.23 -8.32 -10.63
C LEU A 32 -34.75 -8.10 -10.55
N GLY A 33 -35.21 -7.13 -9.76
CA GLY A 33 -36.61 -6.70 -9.72
C GLY A 33 -37.51 -7.53 -8.82
N VAL A 34 -36.96 -8.27 -7.85
CA VAL A 34 -37.76 -8.99 -6.86
C VAL A 34 -38.53 -8.01 -5.98
N ARG A 35 -39.69 -8.43 -5.46
CA ARG A 35 -40.57 -7.57 -4.67
C ARG A 35 -39.97 -7.21 -3.32
N GLU A 36 -39.27 -8.16 -2.71
CA GLU A 36 -38.73 -8.01 -1.36
C GLU A 36 -37.54 -8.93 -1.14
N VAL A 37 -36.50 -8.45 -0.44
CA VAL A 37 -35.37 -9.26 -0.01
C VAL A 37 -35.24 -9.21 1.51
N LYS A 38 -35.14 -10.40 2.12
CA LYS A 38 -34.91 -10.58 3.56
C LYS A 38 -33.56 -11.24 3.77
N LEU A 39 -32.66 -10.58 4.49
CA LEU A 39 -31.36 -11.14 4.86
C LEU A 39 -31.43 -11.66 6.30
N LEU A 40 -31.28 -12.96 6.47
CA LEU A 40 -31.36 -13.65 7.76
C LEU A 40 -29.96 -13.93 8.29
N TYR A 41 -29.64 -13.37 9.46
CA TYR A 41 -28.35 -13.58 10.12
C TYR A 41 -28.52 -14.07 11.55
N ARG A 42 -27.84 -15.17 11.88
CA ARG A 42 -27.94 -15.83 13.19
C ARG A 42 -27.31 -15.09 14.37
N ARG A 43 -26.68 -13.93 14.14
CA ARG A 43 -26.06 -13.08 15.19
C ARG A 43 -26.53 -11.63 15.02
N THR A 44 -25.98 -10.70 15.80
CA THR A 44 -26.30 -9.28 15.69
C THR A 44 -25.46 -8.59 14.62
N ARG A 45 -25.80 -7.33 14.30
CA ARG A 45 -25.03 -6.50 13.36
C ARG A 45 -23.56 -6.38 13.76
N THR A 46 -23.24 -6.30 15.05
CA THR A 46 -21.86 -6.14 15.55
C THR A 46 -20.96 -7.31 15.16
N GLU A 47 -21.49 -8.53 15.10
CA GLU A 47 -20.72 -9.72 14.70
C GLU A 47 -20.85 -10.06 13.20
N MET A 48 -21.47 -9.19 12.40
CA MET A 48 -21.64 -9.38 10.97
C MET A 48 -20.27 -9.20 10.26
N PRO A 49 -19.77 -10.21 9.52
CA PRO A 49 -18.46 -10.12 8.88
C PRO A 49 -18.43 -9.23 7.62
N ALA A 50 -19.58 -8.81 7.10
CA ALA A 50 -19.64 -7.92 5.95
C ALA A 50 -19.12 -6.50 6.28
N ASN A 51 -18.61 -5.81 5.26
CA ASN A 51 -18.17 -4.42 5.38
C ASN A 51 -19.33 -3.52 5.79
N ASP A 52 -19.15 -2.67 6.81
CA ASP A 52 -20.23 -1.81 7.34
C ASP A 52 -20.81 -0.86 6.28
N SER A 53 -19.99 -0.36 5.35
CA SER A 53 -20.46 0.44 4.22
C SER A 53 -21.40 -0.34 3.29
N GLU A 54 -21.12 -1.61 3.02
CA GLU A 54 -21.97 -2.45 2.17
C GLU A 54 -23.27 -2.85 2.89
N ILE A 55 -23.20 -3.09 4.20
CA ILE A 55 -24.39 -3.30 5.04
C ILE A 55 -25.30 -2.06 4.96
N GLN A 56 -24.72 -0.87 5.10
CA GLN A 56 -25.45 0.39 5.05
C GLN A 56 -26.09 0.62 3.68
N ASP A 57 -25.34 0.41 2.59
CA ASP A 57 -25.87 0.47 1.23
C ASP A 57 -27.05 -0.47 1.00
N ALA A 58 -26.96 -1.71 1.50
CA ALA A 58 -28.02 -2.70 1.36
C ALA A 58 -29.30 -2.29 2.10
N ILE A 59 -29.16 -1.71 3.30
CA ILE A 59 -30.29 -1.16 4.06
C ILE A 59 -30.93 0.00 3.30
N GLU A 60 -30.12 0.92 2.76
CA GLU A 60 -30.58 2.06 1.98
C GLU A 60 -31.31 1.63 0.70
N GLU A 61 -30.84 0.56 0.03
CA GLU A 61 -31.49 -0.05 -1.13
C GLU A 61 -32.79 -0.80 -0.79
N GLY A 62 -33.08 -1.03 0.50
CA GLY A 62 -34.33 -1.64 0.96
C GLY A 62 -34.24 -3.11 1.35
N VAL A 63 -33.04 -3.67 1.52
CA VAL A 63 -32.86 -5.02 2.08
C VAL A 63 -33.32 -5.05 3.53
N LYS A 64 -34.26 -5.94 3.86
CA LYS A 64 -34.74 -6.14 5.23
C LYS A 64 -33.81 -7.11 5.96
N MET A 65 -33.04 -6.60 6.91
CA MET A 65 -32.13 -7.45 7.70
C MET A 65 -32.81 -7.94 8.98
N GLU A 66 -32.88 -9.26 9.14
CA GLU A 66 -33.31 -9.91 10.37
C GLU A 66 -32.12 -10.54 11.08
N PHE A 67 -31.79 -9.97 12.24
CA PHE A 67 -30.75 -10.47 13.12
C PHE A 67 -31.31 -11.49 14.10
N LEU A 68 -30.41 -12.32 14.64
CA LEU A 68 -30.76 -13.39 15.58
C LEU A 68 -31.79 -14.37 15.01
N VAL A 69 -31.67 -14.70 13.72
CA VAL A 69 -32.53 -15.66 13.03
C VAL A 69 -31.67 -16.70 12.31
N ALA A 70 -32.03 -17.97 12.47
CA ALA A 70 -31.43 -19.07 11.71
C ALA A 70 -32.53 -19.92 11.06
N PRO A 71 -32.39 -20.29 9.77
CA PRO A 71 -33.32 -21.22 9.15
C PRO A 71 -33.14 -22.64 9.70
N THR A 72 -34.25 -23.34 9.94
CA THR A 72 -34.28 -24.74 10.38
C THR A 72 -34.70 -25.67 9.26
N LYS A 73 -35.63 -25.26 8.40
CA LYS A 73 -36.21 -26.12 7.36
C LYS A 73 -36.73 -25.33 6.16
N ILE A 74 -36.49 -25.84 4.95
CA ILE A 74 -37.13 -25.34 3.72
C ILE A 74 -38.46 -26.08 3.54
N VAL A 75 -39.55 -25.33 3.39
CA VAL A 75 -40.89 -25.86 3.11
C VAL A 75 -41.18 -25.72 1.63
N THR A 76 -41.57 -26.84 1.00
CA THR A 76 -41.83 -26.92 -0.44
C THR A 76 -43.30 -27.12 -0.77
N ASP A 77 -43.72 -26.64 -1.94
CA ASP A 77 -45.03 -26.92 -2.52
C ASP A 77 -45.13 -28.36 -3.07
N ALA A 78 -46.31 -28.75 -3.53
CA ALA A 78 -46.54 -30.08 -4.12
C ALA A 78 -45.71 -30.36 -5.39
N ALA A 79 -45.15 -29.32 -6.03
CA ALA A 79 -44.27 -29.42 -7.19
C ALA A 79 -42.78 -29.40 -6.80
N GLY A 80 -42.45 -29.39 -5.51
CA GLY A 80 -41.08 -29.37 -5.01
C GLY A 80 -40.39 -28.00 -5.05
N ARG A 81 -41.13 -26.91 -5.31
CA ARG A 81 -40.61 -25.54 -5.29
C ARG A 81 -40.69 -24.97 -3.88
N VAL A 82 -39.82 -24.01 -3.55
CA VAL A 82 -39.87 -23.33 -2.25
C VAL A 82 -41.19 -22.58 -2.10
N ALA A 83 -41.83 -22.72 -0.94
CA ALA A 83 -43.06 -22.02 -0.59
C ALA A 83 -42.90 -21.20 0.71
N ALA A 84 -42.06 -21.68 1.64
CA ALA A 84 -41.76 -20.98 2.88
C ALA A 84 -40.42 -21.42 3.47
N LEU A 85 -39.90 -20.62 4.40
CA LEU A 85 -38.72 -20.93 5.19
C LEU A 85 -39.11 -20.97 6.66
N GLU A 86 -38.86 -22.10 7.30
CA GLU A 86 -38.98 -22.23 8.75
C GLU A 86 -37.69 -21.69 9.38
N CYS A 87 -37.87 -20.80 10.34
CA CYS A 87 -36.83 -20.05 11.02
C CYS A 87 -36.99 -20.19 12.53
N GLN A 88 -35.89 -20.04 13.26
CA GLN A 88 -35.85 -20.04 14.71
C GLN A 88 -35.11 -18.80 15.20
N ARG A 89 -35.55 -18.24 16.33
CA ARG A 89 -34.85 -17.13 16.97
C ARG A 89 -33.59 -17.64 17.68
N MET A 90 -32.56 -16.81 17.66
CA MET A 90 -31.26 -17.08 18.26
C MET A 90 -31.00 -16.11 19.41
N GLU A 91 -30.17 -16.52 20.35
CA GLU A 91 -29.58 -15.65 21.36
C GLU A 91 -28.05 -15.75 21.31
N LEU A 92 -27.35 -14.72 21.77
CA LEU A 92 -25.89 -14.76 21.83
C LEU A 92 -25.44 -15.41 23.15
N GLY A 93 -24.62 -16.44 23.03
CA GLY A 93 -23.83 -16.97 24.14
C GLY A 93 -22.58 -16.13 24.42
N GLU A 94 -21.71 -16.69 25.26
CA GLU A 94 -20.43 -16.08 25.62
C GLU A 94 -19.53 -15.83 24.40
N PRO A 95 -18.71 -14.77 24.44
CA PRO A 95 -17.70 -14.51 23.41
C PRO A 95 -16.63 -15.61 23.42
N ASP A 96 -16.21 -16.04 22.24
CA ASP A 96 -15.06 -16.92 22.06
C ASP A 96 -13.72 -16.16 22.19
N ALA A 97 -12.60 -16.86 22.01
CA ALA A 97 -11.26 -16.26 22.07
C ALA A 97 -11.00 -15.14 21.03
N SER A 98 -11.82 -15.06 19.98
CA SER A 98 -11.77 -13.97 18.99
C SER A 98 -12.70 -12.79 19.36
N GLY A 99 -13.40 -12.87 20.49
CA GLY A 99 -14.44 -11.93 20.91
C GLY A 99 -15.79 -12.17 20.24
N ARG A 100 -15.89 -13.16 19.34
CA ARG A 100 -17.10 -13.45 18.57
C ARG A 100 -18.04 -14.32 19.39
N ARG A 101 -19.30 -13.89 19.51
CA ARG A 101 -20.30 -14.62 20.31
C ARG A 101 -20.90 -15.80 19.54
N SER A 102 -21.07 -16.93 20.22
CA SER A 102 -21.69 -18.13 19.63
C SER A 102 -23.21 -18.02 19.63
N PRO A 103 -23.91 -18.22 18.50
CA PRO A 103 -25.36 -18.16 18.47
C PRO A 103 -25.95 -19.45 19.06
N LYS A 104 -26.95 -19.32 19.93
CA LYS A 104 -27.68 -20.43 20.56
C LYS A 104 -29.16 -20.38 20.16
N PRO A 105 -29.78 -21.51 19.82
CA PRO A 105 -31.19 -21.54 19.45
C PRO A 105 -32.10 -21.32 20.66
N VAL A 106 -33.12 -20.48 20.50
CA VAL A 106 -34.18 -20.29 21.51
C VAL A 106 -35.28 -21.33 21.24
N ARG A 107 -35.42 -22.30 22.14
CA ARG A 107 -36.42 -23.38 21.99
C ARG A 107 -37.85 -22.83 21.97
N GLY A 108 -38.69 -23.33 21.06
CA GLY A 108 -40.11 -22.92 20.98
C GLY A 108 -40.33 -21.58 20.26
N SER A 109 -39.28 -21.03 19.62
CA SER A 109 -39.35 -19.77 18.88
C SER A 109 -39.46 -19.96 17.36
N GLU A 110 -39.77 -21.19 16.93
CA GLU A 110 -39.89 -21.55 15.52
C GLU A 110 -41.09 -20.83 14.88
N TYR A 111 -40.87 -20.24 13.72
CA TYR A 111 -41.91 -19.61 12.90
C TYR A 111 -41.65 -19.90 11.43
N THR A 112 -42.73 -19.91 10.65
CA THR A 112 -42.66 -20.12 9.20
C THR A 112 -42.97 -18.83 8.48
N GLU A 113 -42.13 -18.47 7.53
CA GLU A 113 -42.28 -17.25 6.74
C GLU A 113 -42.40 -17.58 5.25
N PRO A 114 -43.43 -17.09 4.54
CA PRO A 114 -43.60 -17.35 3.12
C PRO A 114 -42.51 -16.64 2.31
N VAL A 115 -41.78 -17.41 1.50
CA VAL A 115 -40.73 -16.94 0.61
C VAL A 115 -40.71 -17.79 -0.66
N ASP A 116 -40.37 -17.18 -1.79
CA ASP A 116 -40.36 -17.81 -3.10
C ASP A 116 -38.98 -18.39 -3.45
N PHE A 117 -37.91 -17.78 -2.93
CA PHE A 117 -36.53 -18.23 -3.14
C PHE A 117 -35.70 -18.15 -1.86
N VAL A 118 -34.77 -19.09 -1.71
CA VAL A 118 -33.79 -19.12 -0.62
C VAL A 118 -32.39 -19.18 -1.21
N LEU A 119 -31.57 -18.16 -0.92
CA LEU A 119 -30.16 -18.10 -1.30
C LEU A 119 -29.29 -18.38 -0.08
N ALA A 120 -28.62 -19.53 -0.07
CA ALA A 120 -27.69 -19.90 0.99
C ALA A 120 -26.31 -19.28 0.75
N ALA A 121 -25.99 -18.19 1.46
CA ALA A 121 -24.72 -17.48 1.40
C ALA A 121 -23.93 -17.67 2.72
N ILE A 122 -23.75 -18.94 3.10
CA ILE A 122 -23.20 -19.35 4.41
C ILE A 122 -21.70 -19.65 4.41
N GLY A 123 -21.03 -19.40 3.28
CA GLY A 123 -19.59 -19.59 3.11
C GLY A 123 -19.25 -20.54 1.97
N GLN A 124 -17.96 -20.82 1.82
CA GLN A 124 -17.41 -21.79 0.88
C GLN A 124 -16.59 -22.82 1.64
N GLY A 125 -16.56 -24.05 1.13
CA GLY A 125 -15.72 -25.13 1.62
C GLY A 125 -14.81 -25.62 0.52
N THR A 126 -13.67 -26.17 0.90
CA THR A 126 -12.73 -26.81 -0.02
C THR A 126 -13.10 -28.28 -0.15
N THR A 127 -13.32 -28.76 -1.38
CA THR A 127 -13.56 -30.18 -1.63
C THR A 127 -12.24 -30.92 -1.75
N VAL A 128 -11.40 -30.83 -0.72
CA VAL A 128 -10.10 -31.50 -0.70
C VAL A 128 -10.29 -33.02 -0.71
N THR A 129 -11.39 -33.51 -0.13
CA THR A 129 -11.79 -34.93 -0.21
C THR A 129 -11.88 -35.45 -1.65
N ASP A 130 -12.34 -34.63 -2.60
CA ASP A 130 -12.41 -35.01 -4.02
C ASP A 130 -11.03 -35.07 -4.68
N LEU A 131 -10.04 -34.35 -4.14
CA LEU A 131 -8.65 -34.45 -4.57
C LEU A 131 -7.98 -35.73 -4.05
N VAL A 132 -8.34 -36.18 -2.84
CA VAL A 132 -7.71 -37.34 -2.17
C VAL A 132 -8.53 -38.63 -2.19
N ASP A 133 -9.76 -38.61 -2.71
CA ASP A 133 -10.78 -39.66 -2.96
C ASP A 133 -10.46 -41.11 -2.50
N GLY A 134 -10.00 -41.27 -1.25
CA GLY A 134 -9.42 -42.52 -0.72
C GLY A 134 -8.21 -43.08 -1.50
N LYS A 135 -7.68 -42.36 -2.49
CA LYS A 135 -6.58 -42.79 -3.36
C LYS A 135 -5.54 -41.68 -3.44
N VAL A 136 -4.27 -42.08 -3.37
CA VAL A 136 -3.14 -41.20 -3.65
C VAL A 136 -3.37 -40.57 -5.02
N PRO A 137 -3.56 -39.23 -5.14
CA PRO A 137 -3.67 -38.58 -6.44
C PRO A 137 -2.49 -39.02 -7.32
N ASP A 138 -2.72 -39.30 -8.61
CA ASP A 138 -1.68 -39.83 -9.52
C ASP A 138 -0.44 -38.92 -9.68
N PHE A 139 -0.51 -37.67 -9.21
CA PHE A 139 0.62 -36.74 -9.15
C PHE A 139 1.48 -36.85 -7.89
N LEU A 140 1.03 -37.56 -6.85
CA LEU A 140 1.81 -37.81 -5.63
C LEU A 140 2.63 -39.10 -5.80
N PRO A 141 3.82 -39.18 -5.17
CA PRO A 141 4.57 -40.43 -5.10
C PRO A 141 3.72 -41.58 -4.54
N SER A 142 3.86 -42.78 -5.11
CA SER A 142 3.03 -43.93 -4.77
C SER A 142 3.06 -44.24 -3.26
N GLY A 143 1.90 -44.14 -2.61
CA GLY A 143 1.71 -44.45 -1.19
C GLY A 143 1.72 -43.25 -0.24
N GLU A 144 1.96 -42.02 -0.73
CA GLU A 144 1.93 -40.82 0.10
C GLU A 144 0.57 -40.10 0.04
N ALA A 145 0.11 -39.58 1.18
CA ALA A 145 -1.15 -38.85 1.29
C ALA A 145 -0.92 -37.44 1.86
N LEU A 146 -1.72 -36.47 1.40
CA LEU A 146 -1.71 -35.12 1.94
C LEU A 146 -2.35 -35.12 3.34
N GLY A 147 -1.62 -34.59 4.32
CA GLY A 147 -2.16 -34.30 5.64
C GLY A 147 -3.22 -33.20 5.54
N LEU A 148 -4.33 -33.40 6.22
CA LEU A 148 -5.42 -32.42 6.30
C LEU A 148 -5.52 -31.86 7.71
N THR A 149 -5.86 -30.58 7.80
CA THR A 149 -6.20 -29.95 9.08
C THR A 149 -7.60 -30.38 9.54
N ARG A 150 -7.97 -30.04 10.78
CA ARG A 150 -9.34 -30.24 11.30
C ARG A 150 -10.43 -29.55 10.47
N TRP A 151 -10.06 -28.61 9.61
CA TRP A 151 -10.95 -27.82 8.77
C TRP A 151 -11.07 -28.37 7.34
N GLN A 152 -10.54 -29.57 7.06
CA GLN A 152 -10.50 -30.17 5.72
C GLN A 152 -9.75 -29.30 4.69
N THR A 153 -8.71 -28.61 5.15
CA THR A 153 -7.74 -27.88 4.30
C THR A 153 -6.39 -28.62 4.31
N VAL A 154 -5.56 -28.40 3.30
CA VAL A 154 -4.24 -29.02 3.18
C VAL A 154 -3.30 -28.47 4.26
N GLN A 155 -2.68 -29.37 5.00
CA GLN A 155 -1.68 -29.05 6.00
C GLN A 155 -0.35 -28.72 5.32
N VAL A 156 0.23 -27.57 5.68
CA VAL A 156 1.53 -27.12 5.18
C VAL A 156 2.39 -26.59 6.32
N ASN A 157 3.70 -26.53 6.08
CA ASN A 157 4.61 -25.71 6.86
C ASN A 157 4.31 -24.22 6.62
N GLU A 158 3.96 -23.48 7.67
CA GLU A 158 3.51 -22.07 7.55
C GLU A 158 4.58 -21.12 6.95
N LYS A 159 5.85 -21.50 6.97
CA LYS A 159 6.95 -20.67 6.46
C LYS A 159 7.36 -21.03 5.04
N THR A 160 7.33 -22.32 4.68
CA THR A 160 7.77 -22.80 3.36
C THR A 160 6.63 -23.20 2.44
N PHE A 161 5.41 -23.36 2.97
CA PHE A 161 4.23 -23.86 2.25
C PHE A 161 4.41 -25.28 1.67
N GLU A 162 5.45 -26.00 2.11
CA GLU A 162 5.63 -27.42 1.81
C GLU A 162 4.57 -28.22 2.57
N THR A 163 3.90 -29.14 1.88
CA THR A 163 2.89 -30.03 2.45
C THR A 163 3.55 -31.13 3.29
N THR A 164 2.75 -32.08 3.78
CA THR A 164 3.29 -33.31 4.40
C THR A 164 4.02 -34.22 3.42
N VAL A 165 3.81 -34.04 2.11
CA VAL A 165 4.51 -34.76 1.05
C VAL A 165 5.70 -33.94 0.58
N LYS A 166 6.89 -34.55 0.65
CA LYS A 166 8.15 -33.87 0.34
C LYS A 166 8.16 -33.39 -1.11
N GLY A 167 8.53 -32.13 -1.32
CA GLY A 167 8.58 -31.53 -2.67
C GLY A 167 7.22 -31.15 -3.26
N VAL A 168 6.13 -31.29 -2.51
CA VAL A 168 4.79 -30.83 -2.89
C VAL A 168 4.42 -29.62 -2.03
N PHE A 169 3.99 -28.53 -2.67
CA PHE A 169 3.70 -27.25 -2.04
C PHE A 169 2.26 -26.83 -2.31
N SER A 170 1.65 -26.12 -1.38
CA SER A 170 0.26 -25.67 -1.50
C SER A 170 0.04 -24.33 -0.83
N GLY A 171 -0.88 -23.51 -1.36
CA GLY A 171 -1.17 -22.18 -0.85
C GLY A 171 -2.56 -21.69 -1.25
N GLY A 172 -2.99 -20.55 -0.68
CA GLY A 172 -4.32 -19.98 -0.89
C GLY A 172 -5.41 -20.72 -0.12
N ASP A 173 -6.66 -20.60 -0.60
CA ASP A 173 -7.85 -21.06 0.13
C ASP A 173 -7.86 -22.56 0.45
N VAL A 174 -7.18 -23.38 -0.36
CA VAL A 174 -7.05 -24.83 -0.09
C VAL A 174 -6.23 -25.12 1.17
N VAL A 175 -5.45 -24.15 1.66
CA VAL A 175 -4.66 -24.22 2.90
C VAL A 175 -5.33 -23.44 4.03
N THR A 176 -5.68 -22.18 3.79
CA THR A 176 -6.19 -21.26 4.82
C THR A 176 -7.70 -21.31 5.02
N GLY A 177 -8.44 -21.91 4.09
CA GLY A 177 -9.86 -21.61 3.89
C GLY A 177 -10.05 -20.26 3.22
N ALA A 178 -11.31 -19.85 3.05
CA ALA A 178 -11.69 -18.59 2.41
C ALA A 178 -10.94 -17.40 3.03
N ALA A 179 -10.03 -16.81 2.25
CA ALA A 179 -9.16 -15.72 2.66
C ALA A 179 -9.22 -14.57 1.64
N THR A 180 -8.40 -13.54 1.83
CA THR A 180 -8.29 -12.45 0.86
C THR A 180 -7.42 -12.87 -0.32
N ALA A 181 -7.66 -12.30 -1.51
CA ALA A 181 -6.82 -12.53 -2.69
C ALA A 181 -5.34 -12.16 -2.42
N ILE A 182 -5.09 -11.18 -1.55
CA ILE A 182 -3.74 -10.75 -1.16
C ILE A 182 -3.01 -11.86 -0.39
N GLU A 183 -3.70 -12.56 0.51
CA GLU A 183 -3.12 -13.69 1.26
C GLU A 183 -2.79 -14.86 0.32
N ALA A 184 -3.65 -15.14 -0.66
CA ALA A 184 -3.38 -16.16 -1.68
C ALA A 184 -2.15 -15.80 -2.54
N ILE A 185 -2.04 -14.54 -2.98
CA ILE A 185 -0.86 -14.05 -3.73
C ILE A 185 0.40 -14.16 -2.87
N ALA A 186 0.33 -13.79 -1.59
CA ALA A 186 1.45 -13.89 -0.67
C ALA A 186 1.87 -15.34 -0.43
N ALA A 187 0.93 -16.28 -0.33
CA ALA A 187 1.21 -17.71 -0.25
C ALA A 187 1.92 -18.21 -1.51
N GLY A 188 1.44 -17.83 -2.70
CA GLY A 188 2.08 -18.16 -3.97
C GLY A 188 3.53 -17.68 -4.06
N ARG A 189 3.80 -16.43 -3.67
CA ARG A 189 5.16 -15.88 -3.63
C ARG A 189 6.09 -16.67 -2.68
N LYS A 190 5.63 -16.95 -1.45
CA LYS A 190 6.43 -17.69 -0.46
C LYS A 190 6.69 -19.13 -0.90
N ALA A 191 5.68 -19.79 -1.45
CA ALA A 191 5.81 -21.14 -2.01
C ALA A 191 6.79 -21.15 -3.18
N ALA A 192 6.76 -20.16 -4.08
CA ALA A 192 7.68 -20.08 -5.21
C ALA A 192 9.15 -20.01 -4.77
N TYR A 193 9.47 -19.21 -3.74
CA TYR A 193 10.82 -19.16 -3.16
C TYR A 193 11.23 -20.50 -2.53
N ALA A 194 10.31 -21.14 -1.81
CA ALA A 194 10.57 -22.45 -1.20
C ALA A 194 10.75 -23.57 -2.25
N ILE A 195 10.01 -23.52 -3.36
CA ILE A 195 10.16 -24.43 -4.50
C ILE A 195 11.53 -24.23 -5.14
N ASP A 196 11.94 -22.99 -5.42
CA ASP A 196 13.24 -22.68 -6.02
C ASP A 196 14.40 -23.22 -5.17
N THR A 197 14.40 -22.90 -3.86
CA THR A 197 15.41 -23.42 -2.93
C THR A 197 15.39 -24.95 -2.79
N TYR A 198 14.21 -25.57 -2.82
CA TYR A 198 14.09 -27.02 -2.85
C TYR A 198 14.70 -27.64 -4.11
N LEU A 199 14.46 -27.05 -5.29
CA LEU A 199 14.99 -27.54 -6.55
C LEU A 199 16.51 -27.34 -6.67
N VAL A 200 17.04 -26.23 -6.15
CA VAL A 200 18.47 -25.88 -6.25
C VAL A 200 19.30 -26.55 -5.15
N GLU A 201 18.81 -26.56 -3.91
CA GLU A 201 19.58 -27.04 -2.73
C GLU A 201 19.10 -28.40 -2.20
N GLY A 202 17.96 -28.92 -2.68
CA GLY A 202 17.33 -30.14 -2.16
C GLY A 202 16.56 -29.94 -0.84
N VAL A 203 16.45 -28.71 -0.34
CA VAL A 203 15.78 -28.36 0.91
C VAL A 203 14.95 -27.08 0.73
N ALA A 204 13.66 -27.15 1.06
CA ALA A 204 12.77 -25.99 1.03
C ALA A 204 13.15 -24.99 2.14
N ARG A 205 13.41 -23.75 1.77
CA ARG A 205 13.68 -22.66 2.73
C ARG A 205 12.61 -21.57 2.65
N PRO A 206 12.31 -20.93 3.79
CA PRO A 206 11.38 -19.81 3.78
C PRO A 206 12.01 -18.59 3.11
N GLU A 207 11.16 -17.74 2.53
CA GLU A 207 11.59 -16.45 2.00
C GLU A 207 12.31 -15.64 3.09
N PRO A 208 13.52 -15.10 2.81
CA PRO A 208 14.26 -14.27 3.74
C PRO A 208 13.43 -13.06 4.16
N GLN A 209 13.32 -12.85 5.47
CA GLN A 209 12.72 -11.64 6.00
C GLN A 209 13.82 -10.61 6.25
N GLU A 210 13.71 -9.48 5.56
CA GLU A 210 14.59 -8.36 5.81
C GLU A 210 14.33 -7.75 7.19
N PHE A 211 15.38 -7.28 7.83
CA PHE A 211 15.29 -6.61 9.12
C PHE A 211 14.44 -5.34 9.02
N LEU A 212 13.52 -5.17 9.96
CA LEU A 212 12.73 -3.95 10.10
C LEU A 212 12.69 -3.57 11.58
N SER A 213 13.29 -2.42 11.91
CA SER A 213 13.12 -1.82 13.23
C SER A 213 11.78 -1.08 13.26
N ARG A 214 10.83 -1.59 14.05
CA ARG A 214 9.47 -1.06 14.12
C ARG A 214 9.21 -0.49 15.51
N LYS A 215 8.49 0.64 15.58
CA LYS A 215 8.13 1.29 16.86
C LYS A 215 7.24 0.38 17.74
N ASP A 216 6.37 -0.40 17.11
CA ASP A 216 5.47 -1.37 17.77
C ASP A 216 6.20 -2.51 18.48
N THR A 217 7.49 -2.71 18.20
CA THR A 217 8.35 -3.67 18.92
C THR A 217 8.68 -3.19 20.34
N PHE A 218 8.70 -1.87 20.58
CA PHE A 218 9.11 -1.27 21.86
C PHE A 218 7.94 -0.70 22.65
N ALA A 219 6.93 -0.16 21.97
CA ALA A 219 5.75 0.43 22.61
C ALA A 219 4.54 0.37 21.67
N LYS A 220 3.33 0.37 22.23
CA LYS A 220 2.10 0.42 21.44
C LYS A 220 2.06 1.73 20.65
N VAL A 221 2.09 1.61 19.32
CA VAL A 221 1.96 2.77 18.43
C VAL A 221 0.51 3.24 18.42
N SER A 222 0.31 4.52 18.70
CA SER A 222 -0.97 5.21 18.60
C SER A 222 -1.05 6.01 17.30
N VAL A 223 -2.26 6.42 16.93
CA VAL A 223 -2.45 7.29 15.76
C VAL A 223 -1.73 8.63 15.93
N ASN A 224 -1.55 9.11 17.17
CA ASN A 224 -0.82 10.35 17.43
C ASN A 224 0.68 10.22 17.12
N ASP A 225 1.27 9.02 17.22
CA ASP A 225 2.68 8.77 16.87
C ASP A 225 2.93 8.81 15.35
N LEU A 226 1.86 8.72 14.56
CA LEU A 226 1.87 8.72 13.09
C LEU A 226 1.40 10.04 12.49
N ARG A 227 0.92 10.98 13.33
CA ARG A 227 0.33 12.25 12.89
C ARG A 227 1.33 13.39 13.05
N SER A 228 1.89 13.84 11.94
CA SER A 228 2.51 15.17 11.84
C SER A 228 1.49 16.25 11.44
N GLN A 229 0.35 15.86 10.87
CA GLN A 229 -0.70 16.74 10.35
C GLN A 229 -2.08 16.46 10.97
N VAL A 230 -2.97 17.44 10.85
CA VAL A 230 -4.37 17.35 11.33
C VAL A 230 -5.12 16.28 10.54
N SER A 231 -5.77 15.36 11.25
CA SER A 231 -6.60 14.31 10.65
C SER A 231 -7.77 14.94 9.89
N LYS A 232 -7.88 14.66 8.59
CA LYS A 232 -9.06 14.99 7.80
C LYS A 232 -10.01 13.78 7.74
N PRO A 233 -11.34 13.98 7.76
CA PRO A 233 -12.28 12.89 7.53
C PRO A 233 -12.09 12.33 6.11
N LYS A 234 -12.36 11.04 5.93
CA LYS A 234 -12.40 10.41 4.60
C LYS A 234 -13.53 11.03 3.79
N ARG A 235 -13.27 11.41 2.54
CA ARG A 235 -14.31 11.76 1.56
C ARG A 235 -15.18 10.56 1.23
N ILE A 236 -16.49 10.72 1.36
CA ILE A 236 -17.46 9.68 1.01
C ILE A 236 -17.44 9.50 -0.51
N MET A 237 -17.42 8.25 -0.98
CA MET A 237 -17.48 7.94 -2.41
C MET A 237 -18.81 8.45 -2.98
N PRO A 238 -18.81 9.31 -4.02
CA PRO A 238 -20.04 9.69 -4.68
C PRO A 238 -20.71 8.47 -5.31
N LEU A 239 -22.01 8.29 -5.07
CA LEU A 239 -22.80 7.17 -5.56
C LEU A 239 -23.98 7.66 -6.40
N ILE A 240 -24.45 6.85 -7.34
CA ILE A 240 -25.73 7.11 -8.00
C ILE A 240 -26.89 7.08 -6.99
N PRO A 241 -28.03 7.75 -7.25
CA PRO A 241 -29.19 7.71 -6.36
C PRO A 241 -29.72 6.28 -6.16
N VAL A 242 -30.19 5.96 -4.94
CA VAL A 242 -30.70 4.63 -4.58
C VAL A 242 -31.75 4.10 -5.57
N GLY A 243 -32.67 4.97 -6.01
CA GLY A 243 -33.71 4.62 -6.98
C GLY A 243 -33.18 4.19 -8.35
N GLU A 244 -31.92 4.49 -8.68
CA GLU A 244 -31.22 3.99 -9.88
C GLU A 244 -30.39 2.74 -9.56
N ARG A 245 -29.79 2.65 -8.36
CA ARG A 245 -29.02 1.47 -7.90
C ARG A 245 -29.80 0.17 -8.01
N VAL A 246 -31.09 0.20 -7.66
CA VAL A 246 -31.95 -0.99 -7.62
C VAL A 246 -32.57 -1.35 -8.98
N LYS A 247 -32.35 -0.54 -10.03
CA LYS A 247 -32.98 -0.75 -11.36
C LYS A 247 -32.10 -1.54 -12.33
N GLY A 248 -30.87 -1.88 -11.95
CA GLY A 248 -29.99 -2.65 -12.82
C GLY A 248 -28.57 -2.75 -12.30
N PHE A 249 -27.63 -2.95 -13.22
CA PHE A 249 -26.21 -3.22 -12.93
C PHE A 249 -25.29 -2.09 -13.40
N ALA A 250 -25.81 -0.85 -13.47
CA ALA A 250 -24.99 0.32 -13.71
C ALA A 250 -23.94 0.47 -12.61
N GLU A 251 -22.78 1.04 -12.95
CA GLU A 251 -21.72 1.34 -11.99
C GLU A 251 -22.27 2.27 -10.90
N VAL A 252 -22.19 1.83 -9.64
CA VAL A 252 -22.79 2.55 -8.51
C VAL A 252 -21.86 3.63 -7.98
N GLU A 253 -20.55 3.36 -7.97
CA GLU A 253 -19.52 4.29 -7.51
C GLU A 253 -19.10 5.20 -8.66
N LEU A 254 -19.27 6.51 -8.52
CA LEU A 254 -18.98 7.48 -9.58
C LEU A 254 -17.51 7.93 -9.61
N GLY A 255 -16.70 7.44 -8.66
CA GLY A 255 -15.33 7.87 -8.47
C GLY A 255 -15.22 9.27 -7.85
N TYR A 256 -13.97 9.67 -7.58
CA TYR A 256 -13.66 10.99 -7.05
C TYR A 256 -13.42 12.01 -8.17
N SER A 257 -13.77 13.28 -7.93
CA SER A 257 -13.30 14.37 -8.77
C SER A 257 -11.78 14.52 -8.67
N SER A 258 -11.13 15.21 -9.62
CA SER A 258 -9.68 15.47 -9.54
C SER A 258 -9.29 16.25 -8.27
N GLU A 259 -10.18 17.12 -7.79
CA GLU A 259 -9.99 17.88 -6.55
C GLU A 259 -10.08 16.97 -5.32
N ASP A 260 -11.13 16.13 -5.24
CA ASP A 260 -11.29 15.15 -4.16
C ASP A 260 -10.14 14.14 -4.13
N LEU A 261 -9.67 13.70 -5.30
CA LEU A 261 -8.54 12.79 -5.42
C LEU A 261 -7.25 13.42 -4.87
N ALA A 262 -7.00 14.69 -5.19
CA ALA A 262 -5.85 15.42 -4.66
C ALA A 262 -5.94 15.53 -3.13
N GLU A 263 -7.11 15.83 -2.58
CA GLU A 263 -7.32 15.87 -1.14
C GLU A 263 -7.13 14.50 -0.47
N GLU A 264 -7.75 13.44 -0.99
CA GLU A 264 -7.63 12.08 -0.45
C GLU A 264 -6.19 11.55 -0.54
N ALA A 265 -5.47 11.86 -1.63
CA ALA A 265 -4.05 11.51 -1.77
C ALA A 265 -3.19 12.18 -0.68
N THR A 266 -3.54 13.41 -0.26
CA THR A 266 -2.86 14.11 0.84
C THR A 266 -3.28 13.65 2.24
N ARG A 267 -4.36 12.87 2.37
CA ARG A 267 -4.80 12.29 3.66
C ARG A 267 -3.91 11.14 4.13
N CYS A 268 -3.07 10.59 3.25
CA CYS A 268 -2.23 9.46 3.56
C CYS A 268 -1.29 9.77 4.75
N LEU A 269 -1.31 8.90 5.77
CA LEU A 269 -0.36 8.95 6.87
C LEU A 269 1.04 8.71 6.28
N GLU A 270 1.99 9.58 6.61
CA GLU A 270 3.32 9.68 6.01
C GLU A 270 3.93 8.31 5.66
N CYS A 271 4.47 8.16 4.45
CA CYS A 271 5.28 6.99 4.14
C CYS A 271 6.53 7.02 5.01
N GLY A 272 6.87 5.86 5.58
CA GLY A 272 7.85 5.68 6.65
C GLY A 272 9.29 6.10 6.32
N CYS A 273 10.27 5.22 6.53
CA CYS A 273 11.67 5.61 6.39
C CYS A 273 12.03 5.79 4.90
N VAL A 274 12.41 7.01 4.48
CA VAL A 274 12.90 7.28 3.11
C VAL A 274 14.19 6.54 2.78
N ALA A 275 14.90 6.05 3.79
CA ALA A 275 16.11 5.25 3.64
C ALA A 275 15.85 3.73 3.59
N LEU A 276 14.60 3.28 3.40
CA LEU A 276 14.25 1.85 3.50
C LEU A 276 15.12 0.94 2.63
N PHE A 277 15.42 1.38 1.41
CA PHE A 277 16.14 0.58 0.41
C PHE A 277 17.67 0.82 0.42
N ASP A 278 18.16 1.89 1.04
CA ASP A 278 19.58 2.26 1.11
C ASP A 278 20.12 2.36 2.55
N CYS A 279 19.41 1.79 3.54
CA CYS A 279 19.83 1.77 4.95
C CYS A 279 20.86 0.67 5.24
N ASP A 280 22.09 1.07 5.54
CA ASP A 280 23.19 0.18 5.94
C ASP A 280 22.84 -0.63 7.20
N LEU A 281 22.20 -0.01 8.20
CA LEU A 281 21.82 -0.71 9.44
C LEU A 281 20.89 -1.88 9.13
N ARG A 282 19.92 -1.67 8.23
CA ARG A 282 18.97 -2.70 7.81
C ARG A 282 19.66 -3.82 7.05
N LYS A 283 20.54 -3.47 6.11
CA LYS A 283 21.35 -4.43 5.35
C LYS A 283 22.14 -5.33 6.29
N TYR A 284 22.98 -4.75 7.15
CA TYR A 284 23.84 -5.53 8.05
C TYR A 284 23.05 -6.26 9.14
N ALA A 285 21.95 -5.69 9.66
CA ALA A 285 21.11 -6.39 10.62
C ALA A 285 20.42 -7.62 10.01
N THR A 286 20.07 -7.55 8.71
CA THR A 286 19.57 -8.70 7.95
C THR A 286 20.67 -9.75 7.77
N GLU A 287 21.85 -9.32 7.30
CA GLU A 287 23.01 -10.19 7.06
C GLU A 287 23.44 -10.95 8.32
N TYR A 288 23.49 -10.28 9.47
CA TYR A 288 23.89 -10.89 10.75
C TYR A 288 22.74 -11.53 11.53
N GLY A 289 21.51 -11.58 10.99
CA GLY A 289 20.37 -12.24 11.62
C GLY A 289 19.95 -11.64 12.96
N VAL A 290 19.99 -10.31 13.08
CA VAL A 290 19.72 -9.60 14.33
C VAL A 290 18.25 -9.73 14.74
N GLY A 291 18.00 -10.19 15.98
CA GLY A 291 16.66 -10.26 16.57
C GLY A 291 16.46 -9.20 17.65
N VAL A 292 15.66 -8.16 17.35
CA VAL A 292 15.39 -7.03 18.27
C VAL A 292 14.79 -7.47 19.60
N THR A 293 13.96 -8.52 19.59
CA THR A 293 13.25 -9.03 20.77
C THR A 293 14.16 -9.59 21.86
N LYS A 294 15.44 -9.86 21.55
CA LYS A 294 16.42 -10.38 22.53
C LYS A 294 16.92 -9.30 23.50
N PHE A 295 16.84 -8.03 23.11
CA PHE A 295 17.39 -6.91 23.87
C PHE A 295 16.35 -5.79 24.01
N LEU A 296 15.15 -6.15 24.46
CA LEU A 296 14.11 -5.17 24.75
C LEU A 296 14.49 -4.38 26.00
N GLY A 297 14.37 -3.06 25.90
CA GLY A 297 14.63 -2.12 26.96
C GLY A 297 13.90 -0.82 26.68
N GLU A 298 14.27 0.23 27.43
CA GLU A 298 13.76 1.57 27.17
C GLU A 298 14.13 2.01 25.75
N ALA A 299 13.14 2.54 25.02
CA ALA A 299 13.33 3.10 23.70
C ALA A 299 13.11 4.61 23.75
N ARG A 300 14.04 5.36 23.17
CA ARG A 300 13.94 6.82 23.10
C ARG A 300 12.83 7.22 22.15
N GLN A 301 12.09 8.26 22.51
CA GLN A 301 11.11 8.90 21.64
C GLN A 301 11.45 10.38 21.53
N HIS A 302 11.86 10.79 20.33
CA HIS A 302 12.18 12.17 20.01
C HIS A 302 11.19 12.69 18.96
N GLN A 303 10.84 13.97 19.06
CA GLN A 303 10.17 14.65 17.96
C GLN A 303 11.14 14.82 16.80
N ARG A 304 10.63 14.72 15.57
CA ARG A 304 11.41 14.97 14.37
C ARG A 304 11.61 16.47 14.24
N ASP A 305 12.85 16.90 14.03
CA ASP A 305 13.17 18.28 13.72
C ASP A 305 13.00 18.50 12.22
N ILE A 306 11.98 19.29 11.90
CA ILE A 306 11.59 19.71 10.56
C ILE A 306 11.74 21.22 10.38
N SER A 307 12.52 21.91 11.23
CA SER A 307 12.70 23.37 11.14
C SER A 307 13.44 23.79 9.86
N HIS A 308 14.42 23.03 9.41
CA HIS A 308 15.17 23.33 8.18
C HIS A 308 14.34 23.02 6.92
N PRO A 309 14.35 23.89 5.88
CA PRO A 309 13.47 23.72 4.71
C PRO A 309 13.82 22.53 3.81
N LEU A 310 15.08 22.06 3.82
CA LEU A 310 15.57 20.99 2.93
C LEU A 310 15.98 19.70 3.67
N ILE A 311 16.13 19.76 4.99
CA ILE A 311 16.74 18.70 5.80
C ILE A 311 15.80 18.38 6.95
N GLU A 312 15.61 17.09 7.21
CA GLU A 312 14.88 16.58 8.37
C GLU A 312 15.83 15.77 9.24
N LEU A 313 15.69 15.93 10.56
CA LEU A 313 16.47 15.22 11.56
C LEU A 313 15.55 14.39 12.46
N ASP A 314 15.70 13.07 12.41
CA ASP A 314 14.95 12.09 13.20
C ASP A 314 15.89 11.28 14.10
N GLN A 315 16.01 11.72 15.36
CA GLN A 315 16.88 11.07 16.34
C GLN A 315 16.44 9.64 16.70
N ASN A 316 15.19 9.26 16.43
CA ASN A 316 14.73 7.88 16.68
C ASN A 316 15.45 6.86 15.79
N LYS A 317 16.06 7.31 14.68
CA LYS A 317 16.83 6.47 13.75
C LYS A 317 18.34 6.59 13.95
N CYS A 318 18.79 7.50 14.81
CA CYS A 318 20.22 7.79 14.97
C CYS A 318 20.91 6.71 15.80
N ILE A 319 21.99 6.15 15.25
CA ILE A 319 22.85 5.15 15.93
C ILE A 319 24.12 5.77 16.54
N LEU A 320 24.18 7.11 16.64
CA LEU A 320 25.31 7.86 17.21
C LEU A 320 26.68 7.55 16.60
N CYS A 321 26.74 7.17 15.32
CA CYS A 321 27.98 6.82 14.61
C CYS A 321 28.93 8.01 14.34
N ALA A 322 28.55 9.24 14.70
CA ALA A 322 29.30 10.48 14.48
C ALA A 322 29.62 10.85 13.02
N ARG A 323 29.17 10.10 12.00
CA ARG A 323 29.49 10.38 10.58
C ARG A 323 29.07 11.79 10.15
N CYS A 324 27.89 12.24 10.58
CA CYS A 324 27.37 13.58 10.30
C CYS A 324 28.15 14.71 10.99
N VAL A 325 28.57 14.49 12.25
CA VAL A 325 29.40 15.44 13.01
C VAL A 325 30.77 15.56 12.36
N ARG A 326 31.43 14.44 12.07
CA ARG A 326 32.75 14.40 11.45
C ARG A 326 32.77 15.00 10.05
N ILE A 327 31.81 14.68 9.18
CA ILE A 327 31.81 15.27 7.83
C ILE A 327 31.58 16.79 7.88
N CYS A 328 30.78 17.27 8.83
CA CYS A 328 30.49 18.69 8.99
C CYS A 328 31.67 19.48 9.56
N SER A 329 32.42 18.87 10.49
CA SER A 329 33.66 19.43 11.07
C SER A 329 34.84 19.30 10.11
N ASP A 330 35.18 18.06 9.72
CA ASP A 330 36.47 17.74 9.12
C ASP A 330 36.53 18.03 7.62
N VAL A 331 35.39 17.95 6.92
CA VAL A 331 35.30 18.14 5.46
C VAL A 331 34.71 19.50 5.11
N VAL A 332 33.63 19.91 5.78
CA VAL A 332 32.97 21.20 5.49
C VAL A 332 33.61 22.35 6.28
N GLY A 333 34.10 22.09 7.49
CA GLY A 333 34.75 23.12 8.32
C GLY A 333 33.80 24.03 9.09
N VAL A 334 32.53 23.68 9.25
CA VAL A 334 31.51 24.54 9.91
C VAL A 334 31.00 24.00 11.23
N SER A 335 31.15 22.70 11.50
CA SER A 335 30.79 22.08 12.79
C SER A 335 29.36 22.38 13.27
N ALA A 336 28.40 22.43 12.33
CA ALA A 336 27.00 22.75 12.61
C ALA A 336 26.29 21.69 13.48
N TYR A 337 26.80 20.46 13.53
CA TYR A 337 26.27 19.38 14.37
C TYR A 337 27.23 18.99 15.49
N GLY A 338 26.68 18.62 16.64
CA GLY A 338 27.42 18.06 17.77
C GLY A 338 26.62 17.01 18.52
N PHE A 339 27.28 16.39 19.50
CA PHE A 339 26.61 15.54 20.49
C PHE A 339 26.16 16.38 21.68
N ILE A 340 24.90 16.23 22.07
CA ILE A 340 24.32 16.84 23.26
C ILE A 340 23.97 15.74 24.26
N ASN A 341 23.99 16.08 25.55
CA ASN A 341 23.77 15.17 26.69
C ASN A 341 24.89 14.13 26.85
N ARG A 342 24.65 13.12 27.69
CA ARG A 342 25.59 12.03 28.00
C ARG A 342 24.85 10.70 28.16
N GLY A 343 25.58 9.60 27.92
CA GLY A 343 25.09 8.24 28.12
C GLY A 343 23.88 7.93 27.24
N PHE A 344 22.85 7.31 27.83
CA PHE A 344 21.64 6.93 27.12
C PHE A 344 20.81 8.12 26.64
N ASN A 345 21.06 9.35 27.09
CA ASN A 345 20.31 10.52 26.60
C ASN A 345 21.02 11.28 25.47
N THR A 346 22.16 10.75 25.00
CA THR A 346 22.97 11.39 23.96
C THR A 346 22.21 11.45 22.63
N VAL A 347 22.15 12.64 22.04
CA VAL A 347 21.56 12.88 20.71
C VAL A 347 22.52 13.68 19.84
N VAL A 348 22.40 13.53 18.52
CA VAL A 348 23.03 14.46 17.57
C VAL A 348 22.08 15.63 17.36
N ALA A 349 22.53 16.85 17.54
CA ALA A 349 21.71 18.03 17.33
C ALA A 349 22.55 19.20 16.80
N PRO A 350 21.92 20.24 16.24
CA PRO A 350 22.61 21.48 15.92
C PRO A 350 23.34 22.04 17.15
N ALA A 351 24.44 22.78 16.92
CA ALA A 351 25.19 23.41 18.02
C ALA A 351 24.24 24.24 18.91
N LEU A 352 24.45 24.19 20.23
CA LEU A 352 23.59 24.81 21.27
C LEU A 352 22.18 24.23 21.41
N GLY A 353 21.77 23.28 20.56
CA GLY A 353 20.49 22.56 20.68
C GLY A 353 19.30 23.24 19.99
N ASP A 354 19.54 24.31 19.25
CA ASP A 354 18.52 25.09 18.53
C ASP A 354 18.31 24.57 17.09
N SER A 355 17.76 25.41 16.19
CA SER A 355 17.55 25.03 14.79
C SER A 355 18.89 24.94 14.05
N LEU A 356 18.95 24.04 13.06
CA LEU A 356 20.07 24.01 12.11
C LEU A 356 20.23 25.35 11.36
N LEU A 357 19.15 26.13 11.23
CA LEU A 357 19.16 27.46 10.62
C LEU A 357 19.89 28.50 11.47
N ASP A 358 20.03 28.26 12.78
CA ASP A 358 20.70 29.17 13.71
C ASP A 358 22.21 28.84 13.84
N THR A 359 22.71 27.94 12.99
CA THR A 359 24.12 27.51 12.95
C THR A 359 24.79 27.93 11.64
N ASP A 360 26.10 27.72 11.52
CA ASP A 360 26.89 27.94 10.29
C ASP A 360 26.61 26.89 9.17
N CYS A 361 25.46 26.21 9.21
CA CYS A 361 25.09 25.22 8.21
C CYS A 361 24.86 25.87 6.83
N VAL A 362 25.69 25.48 5.86
CA VAL A 362 25.57 25.94 4.45
C VAL A 362 24.62 25.09 3.60
N SER A 363 23.86 24.18 4.22
CA SER A 363 22.94 23.23 3.57
C SER A 363 23.60 22.43 2.41
N CYS A 364 24.84 21.98 2.58
CA CYS A 364 25.52 21.19 1.54
C CYS A 364 24.94 19.78 1.34
N GLY A 365 24.26 19.24 2.35
CA GLY A 365 23.61 17.92 2.32
C GLY A 365 24.56 16.73 2.48
N LEU A 366 25.85 16.96 2.77
CA LEU A 366 26.82 15.86 2.97
C LEU A 366 26.50 15.01 4.21
N CYS A 367 25.88 15.60 5.23
CA CYS A 367 25.36 14.87 6.39
C CYS A 367 24.27 13.85 6.02
N ILE A 368 23.45 14.13 5.00
CA ILE A 368 22.44 13.19 4.48
C ILE A 368 23.14 12.04 3.78
N GLY A 369 24.07 12.33 2.86
CA GLY A 369 24.77 11.31 2.08
C GLY A 369 25.60 10.33 2.91
N THR A 370 26.06 10.73 4.09
CA THR A 370 26.82 9.86 4.99
C THR A 370 25.97 9.20 6.07
N CYS A 371 24.68 9.53 6.20
CA CYS A 371 23.85 8.96 7.26
C CYS A 371 23.44 7.51 6.92
N PRO A 372 23.87 6.50 7.70
CA PRO A 372 23.62 5.09 7.35
C PRO A 372 22.18 4.62 7.64
N THR A 373 21.38 5.42 8.34
CA THR A 373 20.05 5.02 8.85
C THR A 373 18.91 5.92 8.39
N GLY A 374 19.20 6.96 7.61
CA GLY A 374 18.21 7.99 7.28
C GLY A 374 17.74 8.81 8.48
N ALA A 375 18.53 8.88 9.55
CA ALA A 375 18.29 9.79 10.68
C ALA A 375 18.44 11.26 10.26
N ILE A 376 19.29 11.55 9.27
CA ILE A 376 19.33 12.83 8.57
C ILE A 376 18.87 12.56 7.15
N ALA A 377 17.76 13.16 6.77
CA ALA A 377 17.10 12.91 5.49
C ALA A 377 16.85 14.21 4.73
N GLU A 378 16.75 14.07 3.41
CA GLU A 378 16.27 15.14 2.54
C GLU A 378 14.75 15.23 2.60
N LYS A 379 14.24 16.47 2.69
CA LYS A 379 12.82 16.74 2.46
C LYS A 379 12.56 16.71 0.96
N LEU A 380 12.05 15.58 0.51
CA LEU A 380 11.81 15.35 -0.91
C LEU A 380 10.68 16.28 -1.41
N PRO A 381 10.89 17.00 -2.52
CA PRO A 381 9.96 18.00 -3.05
C PRO A 381 8.84 17.36 -3.87
N LEU A 382 8.41 16.16 -3.48
CA LEU A 382 7.36 15.39 -4.12
C LEU A 382 6.10 15.48 -3.27
N ALA A 383 4.93 15.45 -3.93
CA ALA A 383 3.63 15.57 -3.25
C ALA A 383 3.46 14.54 -2.12
N LYS A 384 4.11 13.38 -2.27
CA LYS A 384 4.22 12.38 -1.23
C LYS A 384 5.65 11.84 -1.20
N PRO A 385 6.44 12.08 -0.13
CA PRO A 385 7.73 11.41 0.03
C PRO A 385 7.49 9.93 0.31
N GLY A 386 8.32 9.03 -0.22
CA GLY A 386 8.23 7.60 0.07
C GLY A 386 9.57 6.92 -0.17
N PRO A 387 9.77 5.70 0.35
CA PRO A 387 10.87 4.89 -0.10
C PRO A 387 10.58 4.43 -1.54
N TRP A 388 11.47 4.74 -2.46
CA TRP A 388 11.42 4.25 -3.84
C TRP A 388 12.70 3.48 -4.14
N VAL A 389 12.57 2.40 -4.91
CA VAL A 389 13.73 1.72 -5.50
C VAL A 389 14.14 2.55 -6.71
N THR A 390 15.17 3.38 -6.56
CA THR A 390 15.61 4.29 -7.62
C THR A 390 16.65 3.66 -8.52
N GLU A 391 16.63 4.05 -9.78
CA GLU A 391 17.71 3.81 -10.73
C GLU A 391 18.68 4.98 -10.67
N SER A 392 19.96 4.67 -10.44
CA SER A 392 21.02 5.66 -10.26
C SER A 392 21.75 5.89 -11.58
N THR A 393 21.74 7.13 -12.07
CA THR A 393 22.46 7.54 -13.28
C THR A 393 23.55 8.54 -12.92
N ALA A 394 24.82 8.16 -13.13
CA ALA A 394 25.96 9.03 -12.90
C ALA A 394 25.96 10.22 -13.89
N SER A 395 26.22 11.42 -13.38
CA SER A 395 26.21 12.65 -14.16
C SER A 395 27.12 13.73 -13.55
N VAL A 396 27.04 14.95 -14.08
CA VAL A 396 27.84 16.11 -13.68
C VAL A 396 26.91 17.24 -13.26
N CYS A 397 27.24 17.89 -12.14
CA CYS A 397 26.56 19.10 -11.70
C CYS A 397 26.76 20.24 -12.71
N HIS A 398 25.67 20.87 -13.14
CA HIS A 398 25.65 21.91 -14.18
C HIS A 398 25.59 23.35 -13.60
N TYR A 399 25.77 23.53 -12.30
CA TYR A 399 25.60 24.84 -11.65
C TYR A 399 26.83 25.75 -11.69
N CYS A 400 28.03 25.19 -11.58
CA CYS A 400 29.28 25.94 -11.58
C CYS A 400 30.35 25.14 -12.33
N GLY A 401 31.48 25.80 -12.63
CA GLY A 401 32.57 25.19 -13.40
C GLY A 401 33.38 24.10 -12.68
N VAL A 402 33.04 23.72 -11.44
CA VAL A 402 33.77 22.67 -10.70
C VAL A 402 33.46 21.29 -11.27
N GLY A 403 32.26 21.06 -11.79
CA GLY A 403 31.89 19.78 -12.40
C GLY A 403 31.84 18.61 -11.41
N CYS A 404 31.30 18.81 -10.20
CA CYS A 404 31.08 17.72 -9.23
C CYS A 404 30.34 16.55 -9.89
N ARG A 405 30.86 15.33 -9.78
CA ARG A 405 30.13 14.12 -10.18
C ARG A 405 29.07 13.79 -9.13
N ILE A 406 27.84 13.63 -9.60
CA ILE A 406 26.64 13.37 -8.80
C ILE A 406 25.85 12.26 -9.47
N ASN A 407 24.98 11.58 -8.73
CA ASN A 407 24.07 10.61 -9.34
C ASN A 407 22.64 11.17 -9.28
N TYR A 408 21.95 11.11 -10.42
CA TYR A 408 20.52 11.37 -10.49
C TYR A 408 19.78 10.06 -10.18
N GLU A 409 18.95 10.07 -9.15
CA GLU A 409 18.15 8.93 -8.72
C GLU A 409 16.73 9.09 -9.25
N ALA A 410 16.31 8.22 -10.17
CA ALA A 410 14.99 8.28 -10.80
C ALA A 410 14.13 7.07 -10.45
N TYR A 411 12.81 7.25 -10.47
CA TYR A 411 11.84 6.16 -10.40
C TYR A 411 10.87 6.31 -11.57
N GLY A 412 10.94 5.40 -12.54
CA GLY A 412 10.34 5.61 -13.85
C GLY A 412 10.85 6.92 -14.47
N ASP A 413 9.93 7.75 -14.96
CA ASP A 413 10.26 9.04 -15.58
C ASP A 413 10.43 10.19 -14.56
N THR A 414 10.29 9.92 -13.26
CA THR A 414 10.34 10.96 -12.22
C THR A 414 11.71 11.00 -11.57
N LEU A 415 12.38 12.15 -11.67
CA LEU A 415 13.60 12.40 -10.91
C LEU A 415 13.27 12.59 -9.42
N VAL A 416 13.79 11.71 -8.56
CA VAL A 416 13.45 11.66 -7.14
C VAL A 416 14.39 12.52 -6.31
N LYS A 417 15.69 12.27 -6.42
CA LYS A 417 16.74 12.92 -5.62
C LYS A 417 18.06 12.96 -6.39
N VAL A 418 19.01 13.76 -5.92
CA VAL A 418 20.40 13.69 -6.34
C VAL A 418 21.22 13.09 -5.21
N SER A 419 21.97 12.03 -5.47
CA SER A 419 22.83 11.39 -4.48
C SER A 419 24.31 11.71 -4.70
N ARG A 420 25.10 11.51 -3.64
CA ARG A 420 26.55 11.65 -3.69
C ARG A 420 27.12 10.51 -4.53
N SER A 421 28.07 10.84 -5.41
CA SER A 421 28.83 9.84 -6.16
C SER A 421 30.19 9.62 -5.51
N GLU A 422 30.43 8.41 -4.98
CA GLU A 422 31.75 8.04 -4.42
C GLU A 422 32.82 7.87 -5.50
N ALA A 423 32.41 7.60 -6.75
CA ALA A 423 33.30 7.50 -7.91
C ALA A 423 33.81 8.87 -8.42
N ASN A 424 33.61 9.93 -7.65
CA ASN A 424 33.96 11.29 -8.03
C ASN A 424 35.44 11.59 -7.70
N GLU A 425 36.30 11.52 -8.70
CA GLU A 425 37.73 11.87 -8.55
C GLU A 425 37.98 13.38 -8.41
N VAL A 426 37.04 14.24 -8.84
CA VAL A 426 37.22 15.69 -8.88
C VAL A 426 36.99 16.32 -7.52
N THR A 427 35.91 15.93 -6.84
CA THR A 427 35.54 16.49 -5.53
C THR A 427 35.40 15.44 -4.43
N PHE A 428 35.80 14.19 -4.67
CA PHE A 428 35.80 13.11 -3.68
C PHE A 428 34.43 12.91 -3.01
N GLY A 429 33.38 12.97 -3.83
CA GLY A 429 31.98 12.85 -3.41
C GLY A 429 31.38 14.12 -2.80
N ASN A 430 32.14 15.20 -2.68
CA ASN A 430 31.64 16.45 -2.10
C ASN A 430 30.84 17.27 -3.12
N HIS A 431 29.74 17.87 -2.66
CA HIS A 431 28.86 18.72 -3.43
C HIS A 431 28.30 19.85 -2.56
N CYS A 432 27.89 20.95 -3.20
CA CYS A 432 27.25 22.07 -2.51
C CYS A 432 25.72 21.92 -2.48
N ARG A 433 25.04 22.87 -1.83
CA ARG A 433 23.57 22.96 -1.79
C ARG A 433 22.92 22.88 -3.17
N LYS A 434 23.49 23.57 -4.18
CA LYS A 434 22.93 23.59 -5.53
C LYS A 434 23.01 22.22 -6.19
N GLY A 435 24.17 21.56 -6.10
CA GLY A 435 24.33 20.21 -6.65
C GLY A 435 23.38 19.18 -6.02
N ARG A 436 23.17 19.28 -4.70
CA ARG A 436 22.29 18.34 -3.98
C ARG A 436 20.79 18.60 -4.19
N PHE A 437 20.35 19.84 -4.02
CA PHE A 437 18.93 20.18 -3.91
C PHE A 437 18.39 20.98 -5.11
N GLY A 438 19.26 21.35 -6.05
CA GLY A 438 18.91 22.24 -7.14
C GLY A 438 18.01 21.61 -8.22
N PHE A 439 17.80 20.30 -8.23
CA PHE A 439 17.13 19.60 -9.33
C PHE A 439 15.62 19.88 -9.47
N ASN A 440 15.01 20.59 -8.52
CA ASN A 440 13.54 20.75 -8.44
C ASN A 440 12.91 21.47 -9.62
N TYR A 441 13.68 22.26 -10.38
CA TYR A 441 13.17 22.94 -11.59
C TYR A 441 12.67 21.94 -12.66
N VAL A 442 13.11 20.68 -12.60
CA VAL A 442 12.63 19.60 -13.49
C VAL A 442 11.12 19.34 -13.29
N HIS A 443 10.62 19.60 -12.07
CA HIS A 443 9.22 19.43 -11.65
C HIS A 443 8.40 20.72 -11.68
N ALA A 444 8.98 21.82 -12.14
CA ALA A 444 8.30 23.12 -12.13
C ALA A 444 7.10 23.11 -13.11
N LYS A 445 5.95 23.64 -12.66
CA LYS A 445 4.72 23.68 -13.47
C LYS A 445 4.83 24.54 -14.72
N ASP A 446 5.74 25.51 -14.71
CA ASP A 446 6.05 26.43 -15.80
C ASP A 446 7.19 25.93 -16.70
N ARG A 447 7.71 24.72 -16.48
CA ARG A 447 8.71 24.10 -17.36
C ARG A 447 8.14 23.95 -18.77
N LEU A 448 8.86 24.47 -19.76
CA LEU A 448 8.49 24.33 -21.17
C LEU A 448 8.66 22.89 -21.63
N VAL A 449 7.57 22.25 -22.07
CA VAL A 449 7.53 20.85 -22.54
C VAL A 449 7.25 20.72 -24.04
N GLY A 450 7.08 21.84 -24.76
CA GLY A 450 6.74 21.87 -26.18
C GLY A 450 7.14 23.17 -26.87
N GLY A 451 6.96 23.21 -28.19
CA GLY A 451 7.23 24.39 -29.01
C GLY A 451 6.19 25.50 -28.77
N LYS A 452 6.63 26.76 -28.73
CA LYS A 452 5.74 27.92 -28.68
C LYS A 452 6.12 28.95 -29.72
N VAL A 453 5.12 29.54 -30.36
CA VAL A 453 5.28 30.59 -31.36
C VAL A 453 4.50 31.83 -30.93
N ARG A 454 5.05 33.02 -31.20
CA ARG A 454 4.34 34.28 -30.98
C ARG A 454 3.51 34.67 -32.20
N GLN A 455 2.19 34.82 -32.02
CA GLN A 455 1.25 35.33 -33.03
C GLN A 455 0.41 36.44 -32.39
N GLY A 456 0.39 37.64 -32.99
CA GLY A 456 -0.38 38.77 -32.46
C GLY A 456 0.02 39.20 -31.03
N GLY A 457 1.30 39.04 -30.68
CA GLY A 457 1.82 39.37 -29.35
C GLY A 457 1.68 38.26 -28.29
N VAL A 458 0.89 37.22 -28.56
CA VAL A 458 0.63 36.12 -27.62
C VAL A 458 1.40 34.86 -28.01
N LEU A 459 1.95 34.13 -27.03
CA LEU A 459 2.57 32.83 -27.24
C LEU A 459 1.49 31.75 -27.36
N ARG A 460 1.57 30.93 -28.41
CA ARG A 460 0.69 29.78 -28.64
C ARG A 460 1.52 28.51 -28.70
N ASP A 461 0.99 27.43 -28.15
CA ASP A 461 1.57 26.10 -28.26
C ASP A 461 1.43 25.58 -29.69
N VAL A 462 2.52 25.02 -30.22
CA VAL A 462 2.62 24.43 -31.55
C VAL A 462 3.49 23.16 -31.49
N ALA A 463 3.42 22.34 -32.54
CA ALA A 463 4.36 21.23 -32.68
C ALA A 463 5.81 21.76 -32.77
N VAL A 464 6.76 20.98 -32.23
CA VAL A 464 8.18 21.37 -32.25
C VAL A 464 8.68 21.59 -33.69
N ASP A 465 8.26 20.75 -34.63
CA ASP A 465 8.63 20.87 -36.05
C ASP A 465 8.09 22.16 -36.68
N GLU A 466 6.87 22.58 -36.31
CA GLU A 466 6.29 23.84 -36.76
C GLU A 466 7.06 25.04 -36.20
N ALA A 467 7.41 25.01 -34.91
CA ALA A 467 8.22 26.04 -34.29
C ALA A 467 9.60 26.16 -34.96
N ILE A 468 10.25 25.03 -35.27
CA ILE A 468 11.54 24.99 -35.99
C ILE A 468 11.39 25.53 -37.41
N ALA A 469 10.36 25.11 -38.15
CA ALA A 469 10.12 25.57 -39.52
C ALA A 469 9.91 27.09 -39.57
N GLN A 470 9.14 27.62 -38.62
CA GLN A 470 8.92 29.06 -38.51
C GLN A 470 10.19 29.83 -38.10
N ALA A 471 10.96 29.30 -37.14
CA ALA A 471 12.24 29.88 -36.76
C ALA A 471 13.21 29.92 -37.96
N ALA A 472 13.32 28.82 -38.72
CA ALA A 472 14.15 28.74 -39.92
C ALA A 472 13.71 29.72 -41.01
N ALA A 473 12.40 29.82 -41.27
CA ALA A 473 11.86 30.77 -42.24
C ALA A 473 12.19 32.22 -41.85
N ARG A 474 12.09 32.56 -40.56
CA ARG A 474 12.44 33.90 -40.05
C ARG A 474 13.94 34.17 -40.07
N LEU A 475 14.77 33.20 -39.72
CA LEU A 475 16.23 33.33 -39.81
C LEU A 475 16.68 33.54 -41.26
N LYS A 476 16.05 32.87 -42.24
CA LYS A 476 16.32 33.07 -43.67
C LYS A 476 15.90 34.47 -44.15
N ASP A 477 14.75 34.98 -43.69
CA ASP A 477 14.32 36.34 -43.98
C ASP A 477 15.28 37.38 -43.37
N VAL A 478 15.75 37.14 -42.14
CA VAL A 478 16.75 38.00 -41.47
C VAL A 478 18.09 37.96 -42.19
N SER A 479 18.58 36.80 -42.64
CA SER A 479 19.87 36.68 -43.33
C SER A 479 19.89 37.33 -44.71
N LEU A 480 18.72 37.51 -45.35
CA LEU A 480 18.58 38.27 -46.59
C LEU A 480 18.57 39.80 -46.35
N ARG A 481 18.17 40.26 -45.16
CA ARG A 481 17.99 41.69 -44.84
C ARG A 481 19.18 42.31 -44.12
N TYR A 482 19.93 41.51 -43.38
CA TYR A 482 21.02 41.97 -42.51
C TYR A 482 22.33 41.26 -42.84
N ALA A 483 23.45 41.97 -42.71
CA ALA A 483 24.77 41.39 -42.86
C ALA A 483 25.07 40.44 -41.69
N GLY A 484 25.92 39.43 -41.90
CA GLY A 484 26.24 38.44 -40.85
C GLY A 484 26.74 39.03 -39.53
N ARG A 485 27.45 40.18 -39.58
CA ARG A 485 27.91 40.92 -38.39
C ARG A 485 26.79 41.54 -37.53
N GLU A 486 25.59 41.62 -38.07
CA GLU A 486 24.39 42.16 -37.40
C GLU A 486 23.53 41.04 -36.80
N ILE A 487 23.93 39.78 -37.00
CA ILE A 487 23.26 38.60 -36.47
C ILE A 487 24.09 38.08 -35.30
N ALA A 488 23.45 37.95 -34.13
CA ALA A 488 24.07 37.41 -32.93
C ALA A 488 23.40 36.10 -32.53
N VAL A 489 24.20 35.13 -32.09
CA VAL A 489 23.74 33.90 -31.45
C VAL A 489 24.28 33.89 -30.03
N PHE A 490 23.37 33.80 -29.06
CA PHE A 490 23.73 33.64 -27.65
C PHE A 490 23.66 32.16 -27.32
N VAL A 491 24.77 31.60 -26.86
CA VAL A 491 24.85 30.21 -26.40
C VAL A 491 24.88 30.21 -24.89
N SER A 492 24.07 29.36 -24.26
CA SER A 492 24.11 29.20 -22.80
C SER A 492 25.44 28.57 -22.39
N PRO A 493 26.04 29.00 -21.26
CA PRO A 493 27.28 28.41 -20.72
C PRO A 493 27.24 26.90 -20.50
#